data_AF-A0A9E5T1A1-F1
#
_entry.id   AF-A0A9E5T1A1-F1
#
_cell.length_a   1.000
_cell.length_b   1.000
_cell.length_c   1.000
_cell.angle_alpha   90.00
_cell.angle_beta   90.00
_cell.angle_gamma   90.00
#
_symmetry.space_group_name_H-M   'P 1'
#
loop_
_entity.id
_entity.type
_entity.pdbx_description
1 polymer ?
#
loop_
_entity_poly.entity_id
_entity_poly.type
_entity_poly.pdbx_seq_one_letter_code
_entity_poly.pdbx_strand_id
1 'polypeptide(L)'
;YYPDNKRFCLRTANSYIVCREASSNRNQPREFWSEKDWQEWQADKFASAMLMPASVFYPTALAVMKSHHAGSYILEGCGSKETADVITELTEIFDVSRTAVRIRLRQAGYLRSPGVIVCDEA
;
A
#
# COMPACT_ATOMS: atom_id res chain seq x y z
N TYR A 1 11.85 21.21 -5.37
CA TYR A 1 11.28 22.52 -4.99
C TYR A 1 9.81 22.48 -5.37
N TYR A 2 8.90 22.21 -4.43
CA TYR A 2 7.46 22.21 -4.70
C TYR A 2 6.89 23.56 -4.27
N PRO A 3 6.34 24.37 -5.20
CA PRO A 3 5.55 25.53 -4.83
C PRO A 3 4.18 25.05 -4.32
N ASP A 4 3.54 25.88 -3.50
CA ASP A 4 2.28 25.63 -2.80
C ASP A 4 2.35 24.72 -1.59
N ASN A 5 2.97 25.28 -0.55
CA ASN A 5 2.85 24.91 0.85
C ASN A 5 1.41 25.14 1.37
N LYS A 6 0.40 24.49 0.76
CA LYS A 6 -0.96 24.47 1.32
C LYS A 6 -0.89 23.73 2.66
N ARG A 7 -0.95 24.49 3.75
CA ARG A 7 -1.12 23.96 5.10
C ARG A 7 -2.50 23.30 5.17
N PHE A 8 -2.55 21.99 4.97
CA PHE A 8 -3.76 21.22 5.25
C PHE A 8 -3.92 21.15 6.78
N CYS A 9 -4.62 22.12 7.35
CA CYS A 9 -5.05 22.05 8.74
C CYS A 9 -6.16 20.99 8.85
N LEU A 10 -5.75 19.73 9.02
CA LEU A 10 -6.64 18.56 9.18
C LEU A 10 -7.65 18.68 10.33
N ARG A 11 -7.47 19.68 11.21
CA ARG A 11 -8.27 19.87 12.42
C ARG A 11 -9.38 20.92 12.32
N THR A 12 -9.39 21.79 11.31
CA THR A 12 -10.30 22.96 11.32
C THR A 12 -11.60 22.76 10.55
N ALA A 13 -11.70 21.79 9.63
CA ALA A 13 -12.93 21.57 8.86
C ALA A 13 -13.84 20.49 9.47
N ASN A 14 -13.28 19.39 9.98
CA ASN A 14 -14.03 18.28 10.56
C ASN A 14 -13.33 17.78 11.83
N SER A 15 -14.08 17.63 12.94
CA SER A 15 -13.58 17.20 14.25
C SER A 15 -13.48 15.68 14.41
N TYR A 16 -13.74 14.92 13.34
CA TYR A 16 -13.90 13.47 13.37
C TYR A 16 -13.03 12.79 12.31
N ILE A 17 -12.57 11.58 12.63
CA ILE A 17 -11.89 10.71 11.66
C ILE A 17 -12.99 10.00 10.87
N VAL A 18 -13.04 10.22 9.56
CA VAL A 18 -14.03 9.60 8.66
C VAL A 18 -13.58 8.18 8.35
N CYS A 19 -14.40 7.19 8.69
CA CYS A 19 -14.24 5.83 8.18
C CYS A 19 -14.66 5.77 6.71
N ARG A 20 -14.01 4.90 5.93
CA ARG A 20 -14.28 4.71 4.50
C ARG A 20 -15.78 4.51 4.24
N GLU A 21 -16.33 5.31 3.34
CA GLU A 21 -17.67 5.06 2.81
C GLU A 21 -17.56 3.99 1.74
N ALA A 22 -18.25 2.86 1.90
CA ALA A 22 -18.26 1.77 0.93
C ALA A 22 -19.02 2.20 -0.35
N SER A 23 -18.38 3.01 -1.19
CA SER A 23 -18.95 3.40 -2.48
C SER A 23 -18.72 2.28 -3.51
N SER A 24 -19.82 1.82 -4.11
CA SER A 24 -19.84 0.68 -5.05
C SER A 24 -19.22 1.00 -6.43
N ASN A 25 -18.87 2.25 -6.70
CA ASN A 25 -18.40 2.72 -8.01
C ASN A 25 -16.86 2.71 -8.13
N ARG A 26 -16.26 1.52 -8.05
CA ARG A 26 -14.81 1.32 -8.26
C ARG A 26 -14.41 1.25 -9.75
N ASN A 27 -15.38 1.19 -10.67
CA ASN A 27 -15.14 0.89 -12.09
C ASN A 27 -14.93 2.12 -12.99
N GLN A 28 -14.93 3.34 -12.46
CA GLN A 28 -14.59 4.51 -13.26
C GLN A 28 -13.13 4.90 -13.03
N PRO A 29 -12.30 4.96 -14.08
CA PRO A 29 -10.99 5.60 -13.99
C PRO A 29 -11.21 7.02 -13.50
N ARG A 30 -10.73 7.34 -12.30
CA ARG A 30 -10.85 8.70 -11.77
C ARG A 30 -9.79 9.55 -12.45
N GLU A 31 -10.21 10.46 -13.33
CA GLU A 31 -9.31 11.40 -14.00
C GLU A 31 -8.59 12.33 -13.00
N PHE A 32 -9.23 12.61 -11.85
CA PHE A 32 -8.68 13.48 -10.80
C PHE A 32 -8.96 12.93 -9.41
N TRP A 33 -8.00 13.07 -8.50
CA TRP A 33 -8.16 12.73 -7.09
C TRP A 33 -8.87 13.87 -6.35
N SER A 34 -10.00 13.55 -5.73
CA SER A 34 -10.69 14.47 -4.83
C SER A 34 -9.95 14.60 -3.49
N GLU A 35 -10.27 15.61 -2.68
CA GLU A 35 -9.73 15.73 -1.31
C GLU A 35 -10.02 14.49 -0.46
N LYS A 36 -11.20 13.89 -0.63
CA LYS A 36 -11.58 12.64 0.04
C LYS A 36 -10.67 11.48 -0.37
N ASP A 37 -10.27 11.40 -1.64
CA ASP A 37 -9.37 10.36 -2.12
C ASP A 37 -7.99 10.48 -1.52
N TRP A 38 -7.49 11.71 -1.41
CA TRP A 38 -6.23 11.99 -0.71
C TRP A 38 -6.31 11.58 0.77
N GLN A 39 -7.41 11.91 1.46
CA GLN A 39 -7.63 11.52 2.85
C GLN A 39 -7.69 9.99 3.00
N GLU A 40 -8.42 9.29 2.14
CA GLU A 40 -8.52 7.83 2.17
C GLU A 40 -7.17 7.16 1.89
N TRP A 41 -6.41 7.68 0.91
CA TRP A 41 -5.08 7.16 0.62
C TRP A 41 -4.11 7.35 1.79
N GLN A 42 -4.16 8.50 2.45
CA GLN A 42 -3.37 8.75 3.67
C GLN A 42 -3.81 7.84 4.82
N ALA A 43 -5.11 7.64 5.00
CA ALA A 43 -5.66 6.75 6.02
C ALA A 43 -5.24 5.29 5.80
N ASP A 44 -5.31 4.79 4.57
CA ASP A 44 -4.84 3.44 4.21
C ASP A 44 -3.34 3.26 4.51
N LYS A 45 -2.53 4.28 4.17
CA LYS A 45 -1.09 4.29 4.49
C LYS A 45 -0.84 4.28 6.00
N PHE A 46 -1.60 5.05 6.77
CA PHE A 46 -1.46 5.12 8.22
C PHE A 46 -1.92 3.82 8.90
N ALA A 47 -3.10 3.31 8.56
CA ALA A 47 -3.66 2.10 9.13
C ALA A 47 -2.78 0.87 8.85
N SER A 48 -2.27 0.73 7.63
CA SER A 48 -1.34 -0.37 7.30
C SER A 48 -0.05 -0.32 8.11
N ALA A 49 0.49 0.88 8.40
CA ALA A 49 1.68 1.02 9.24
C ALA A 49 1.41 0.72 10.73
N MET A 50 0.20 1.03 11.22
CA MET A 50 -0.21 0.68 12.59
C MET A 50 -0.38 -0.83 12.77
N LEU A 51 -1.07 -1.49 11.83
CA LEU A 51 -1.33 -2.94 11.87
C LEU A 51 -0.08 -3.76 11.57
N MET A 52 0.84 -3.21 10.77
CA MET A 52 2.08 -3.88 10.37
C MET A 52 3.29 -2.98 10.66
N PRO A 53 3.71 -2.87 11.93
CA PRO A 53 4.85 -2.04 12.32
C PRO A 53 6.12 -2.42 11.55
N ALA A 54 6.91 -1.44 11.11
CA ALA A 54 8.09 -1.66 10.26
C ALA A 54 9.11 -2.64 10.88
N SER A 55 9.34 -2.51 12.19
CA SER A 55 10.25 -3.35 12.96
C SER A 55 9.89 -4.84 12.95
N VAL A 56 8.63 -5.17 12.70
CA VAL A 56 8.13 -6.55 12.67
C VAL A 56 7.85 -6.98 11.23
N PHE A 57 7.15 -6.14 10.46
CA PHE A 57 6.68 -6.52 9.14
C PHE A 57 7.82 -6.75 8.14
N TYR A 58 8.85 -5.90 8.11
CA TYR A 58 9.93 -6.04 7.12
C TYR A 58 10.78 -7.31 7.30
N PRO A 59 11.27 -7.65 8.51
CA PRO A 59 11.99 -8.91 8.68
C PRO A 59 11.10 -10.13 8.40
N THR A 60 9.82 -10.10 8.81
CA THR A 60 8.87 -11.19 8.51
C THR A 60 8.62 -11.33 7.01
N ALA A 61 8.39 -10.21 6.30
CA ALA A 61 8.20 -10.22 4.85
C ALA A 61 9.41 -10.81 4.12
N LEU A 62 10.64 -10.45 4.52
CA LEU A 62 11.85 -11.04 3.95
C LEU A 62 11.97 -12.54 4.23
N ALA A 63 11.57 -13.00 5.42
CA ALA A 63 11.57 -14.42 5.76
C ALA A 63 10.56 -15.21 4.92
N VAL A 64 9.34 -14.69 4.77
CA VAL A 64 8.28 -15.28 3.93
C VAL A 64 8.66 -15.27 2.45
N MET A 65 9.25 -14.17 1.95
CA MET A 65 9.74 -14.13 0.58
C MET A 65 10.82 -15.21 0.34
N LYS A 66 11.72 -15.43 1.30
CA LYS A 66 12.73 -16.49 1.21
C LYS A 66 12.13 -17.89 1.25
N SER A 67 11.12 -18.15 2.09
CA SER A 67 10.48 -19.48 2.17
C SER A 67 9.79 -19.87 0.87
N HIS A 68 9.21 -18.88 0.17
CA HIS A 68 8.58 -19.06 -1.15
C HIS A 68 9.55 -18.92 -2.33
N HIS A 69 10.87 -18.87 -2.08
CA HIS A 69 11.89 -18.72 -3.14
C HIS A 69 11.66 -17.47 -4.03
N ALA A 70 11.01 -16.44 -3.49
CA ALA A 70 10.84 -15.17 -4.17
C ALA A 70 12.16 -14.39 -4.23
N GLY A 71 12.31 -13.56 -5.25
CA GLY A 71 13.48 -12.68 -5.41
C GLY A 71 13.57 -11.60 -4.33
N SER A 72 14.54 -10.68 -4.46
CA SER A 72 14.67 -9.52 -3.57
C SER A 72 13.47 -8.55 -3.64
N TYR A 73 12.66 -8.68 -4.69
CA TYR A 73 11.35 -8.06 -4.86
C TYR A 73 10.43 -8.98 -5.67
N ILE A 74 9.12 -8.75 -5.56
CA ILE A 74 8.05 -9.41 -6.30
C ILE A 74 7.36 -8.42 -7.24
N LEU A 75 6.84 -8.92 -8.36
CA LEU A 75 6.19 -8.12 -9.39
C LEU A 75 4.67 -8.29 -9.35
N GLU A 76 3.98 -7.17 -9.15
CA GLU A 76 2.52 -7.14 -9.18
C GLU A 76 2.00 -7.18 -10.62
N GLY A 77 1.02 -8.04 -10.90
CA GLY A 77 0.38 -8.13 -12.22
C GLY A 77 1.01 -9.12 -13.20
N CYS A 78 2.16 -9.70 -12.86
CA CYS A 78 2.80 -10.75 -13.68
C CYS A 78 2.27 -12.17 -13.40
N GLY A 79 1.28 -12.33 -12.51
CA GLY A 79 0.66 -13.63 -12.21
C GLY A 79 1.58 -14.66 -11.56
N SER A 80 2.72 -14.25 -10.99
CA SER A 80 3.65 -15.13 -10.27
C SER A 80 2.93 -15.80 -9.09
N LYS A 81 3.03 -17.13 -9.03
CA LYS A 81 2.46 -17.93 -7.94
C LYS A 81 3.12 -17.55 -6.61
N GLU A 82 4.43 -17.36 -6.62
CA GLU A 82 5.26 -16.96 -5.49
C GLU A 82 4.77 -15.63 -4.90
N THR A 83 4.43 -14.67 -5.77
CA THR A 83 3.84 -13.38 -5.37
C THR A 83 2.51 -13.56 -4.65
N ALA A 84 1.64 -14.45 -5.15
CA ALA A 84 0.35 -14.73 -4.54
C ALA A 84 0.49 -15.47 -3.19
N ASP A 85 1.41 -16.41 -3.11
CA ASP A 85 1.68 -17.20 -1.90
C ASP A 85 2.27 -16.32 -0.79
N VAL A 86 3.27 -15.49 -1.10
CA VAL A 86 3.84 -14.50 -0.15
C VAL A 86 2.77 -13.55 0.39
N ILE A 87 1.92 -13.00 -0.49
CA ILE A 87 0.85 -12.09 -0.07
C ILE A 87 -0.17 -12.83 0.81
N THR A 88 -0.48 -14.08 0.50
CA THR A 88 -1.44 -14.87 1.26
C THR A 88 -0.91 -15.20 2.66
N GLU A 89 0.32 -15.68 2.77
CA GLU A 89 0.93 -15.98 4.07
C GLU A 89 1.06 -14.72 4.94
N LEU A 90 1.47 -13.57 4.36
CA LEU A 90 1.52 -12.32 5.13
C LEU A 90 0.14 -11.80 5.55
N THR A 91 -0.91 -12.08 4.76
CA THR A 91 -2.31 -11.76 5.13
C THR A 91 -2.70 -12.56 6.37
N GLU A 92 -2.34 -13.84 6.42
CA GLU A 92 -2.64 -14.74 7.54
C GLU A 92 -1.83 -14.40 8.80
N ILE A 93 -0.53 -14.10 8.67
CA ILE A 93 0.33 -13.77 9.83
C ILE A 93 -0.13 -12.50 10.55
N PHE A 94 -0.52 -11.47 9.78
CA PHE A 94 -0.87 -10.16 10.35
C PHE A 94 -2.39 -9.96 10.51
N ASP A 95 -3.21 -10.93 10.10
CA ASP A 95 -4.68 -10.85 10.12
C ASP A 95 -5.22 -9.55 9.49
N VAL A 96 -4.78 -9.26 8.26
CA VAL A 96 -5.16 -8.05 7.53
C VAL A 96 -5.58 -8.37 6.10
N SER A 97 -6.24 -7.43 5.43
CA SER A 97 -6.55 -7.61 4.00
C SER A 97 -5.30 -7.68 3.12
N ARG A 98 -5.40 -8.42 2.01
CA ARG A 98 -4.36 -8.46 0.96
C ARG A 98 -3.98 -7.06 0.45
N THR A 99 -4.93 -6.12 0.41
CA THR A 99 -4.67 -4.72 0.01
C THR A 99 -3.74 -4.02 0.98
N ALA A 100 -3.94 -4.20 2.29
CA ALA A 100 -3.06 -3.64 3.31
C ALA A 100 -1.63 -4.20 3.17
N VAL A 101 -1.49 -5.51 3.01
CA VAL A 101 -0.19 -6.17 2.78
C VAL A 101 0.51 -5.58 1.55
N ARG A 102 -0.20 -5.44 0.42
CA ARG A 102 0.35 -4.84 -0.81
C ARG A 102 0.85 -3.42 -0.59
N ILE A 103 0.06 -2.57 0.07
CA ILE A 103 0.46 -1.19 0.41
C ILE A 103 1.77 -1.22 1.21
N ARG A 104 1.86 -2.12 2.20
CA ARG A 104 3.02 -2.19 3.08
C ARG A 104 4.27 -2.73 2.39
N LEU A 105 4.13 -3.73 1.52
CA LEU A 105 5.22 -4.26 0.69
C LEU A 105 5.72 -3.22 -0.32
N ARG A 106 4.83 -2.43 -0.94
CA ARG A 106 5.22 -1.32 -1.83
C ARG A 106 6.00 -0.25 -1.08
N GLN A 107 5.57 0.12 0.14
CA GLN A 107 6.29 1.08 0.97
C GLN A 107 7.71 0.61 1.34
N ALA A 108 7.92 -0.71 1.43
CA ALA A 108 9.22 -1.32 1.70
C ALA A 108 10.08 -1.53 0.43
N GLY A 109 9.51 -1.32 -0.77
CA GLY A 109 10.17 -1.64 -2.04
C GLY A 109 10.20 -3.12 -2.41
N TYR A 110 9.52 -3.99 -1.64
CA TYR A 110 9.45 -5.43 -1.88
C TYR A 110 8.44 -5.81 -2.95
N LEU A 111 7.39 -5.01 -3.15
CA LEU A 111 6.43 -5.19 -4.23
C LEU A 111 6.57 -4.04 -5.22
N ARG A 112 6.87 -4.36 -6.49
CA ARG A 112 6.97 -3.39 -7.58
C ARG A 112 5.89 -3.63 -8.62
N SER A 113 5.43 -2.57 -9.27
CA SER A 113 4.53 -2.66 -10.43
C SER A 113 5.35 -2.41 -11.71
N PRO A 114 5.02 -3.04 -12.85
CA PRO A 114 5.78 -2.90 -14.09
C PRO A 114 6.03 -1.45 -14.53
N GLY A 115 5.06 -0.55 -14.29
CA GLY A 115 5.21 0.88 -14.61
C GLY A 115 6.26 1.63 -13.77
N VAL A 116 6.72 1.07 -12.65
CA VAL A 116 7.78 1.65 -11.80
C VAL A 116 9.17 1.24 -12.29
N ILE A 117 9.30 0.08 -12.96
CA ILE A 117 10.59 -0.44 -13.43
C ILE A 117 11.16 0.44 -14.56
N VAL A 118 10.29 1.10 -15.33
CA VAL A 118 10.69 1.96 -16.48
C VAL A 118 11.33 3.28 -16.03
N CYS A 119 11.20 3.67 -14.75
CA CYS A 119 11.71 4.95 -14.25
C CYS A 119 13.10 4.87 -13.59
N ASP A 120 13.67 3.68 -13.40
CA ASP A 120 15.00 3.48 -12.78
C ASP A 120 16.16 3.53 -13.81
N GLU A 121 15.87 3.71 -15.11
CA GLU A 121 16.87 3.77 -16.21
C GLU A 121 16.78 5.06 -17.06
N ALA A 122 16.42 6.21 -16.46
CA ALA A 122 16.43 7.52 -17.13
C ALA A 122 17.33 8.54 -16.42
#